data_AF-A0A7C6XYR0-F1
#
_entry.id   AF-A0A7C6XYR0-F1
#
_cell.length_a   1.000
_cell.length_b   1.000
_cell.length_c   1.000
_cell.angle_alpha   90.00
_cell.angle_beta   90.00
_cell.angle_gamma   90.00
#
_symmetry.space_group_name_H-M   'P 1'
#
loop_
_entity.id
_entity.type
_entity.pdbx_description
1 polymer ?
#
loop_
_entity_poly.entity_id
_entity_poly.type
_entity_poly.pdbx_seq_one_letter_code
_entity_poly.pdbx_strand_id
1 'polypeptide(L)'
;IAVPKGDKIPYVLEGSKIYLRQEAETSLAMRDEIVALIKRTLISQPEERRLEPRPATRQPAQGRAPSVPSPESRKKPSGGERAKVPAGGGRPNTNGAQPNGASADDMPVAAPRTGVEIVETVERKGVLYHTMRDLRDGGKVQNVTRNSARRLWRYAIALKEKSTFQDDKVTWIGDLGLWHRYLRAGRTHYDLVQRGPDGKISIYYGVTEDGIHGPWRAVVGMDE
;
A
#
# COMPACT_ATOMS: atom_id res chain seq x y z
N ILE A 1 24.07 -20.18 -1.76
CA ILE A 1 24.02 -18.86 -2.43
C ILE A 1 23.80 -17.80 -1.34
N ALA A 2 24.82 -16.99 -1.03
CA ALA A 2 24.69 -15.86 -0.11
C ALA A 2 24.59 -14.59 -0.96
N VAL A 3 23.44 -13.92 -0.95
CA VAL A 3 23.23 -12.69 -1.73
C VAL A 3 23.39 -11.49 -0.81
N PRO A 4 24.27 -10.51 -1.14
CA PRO A 4 24.42 -9.29 -0.38
C PRO A 4 23.09 -8.57 -0.19
N LYS A 5 22.90 -7.96 0.98
CA LYS A 5 21.69 -7.19 1.28
C LYS A 5 21.67 -5.93 0.40
N GLY A 6 20.85 -5.95 -0.66
CA GLY A 6 20.58 -4.76 -1.47
C GLY A 6 19.64 -3.78 -0.75
N ASP A 7 19.72 -2.51 -1.12
CA ASP A 7 18.87 -1.44 -0.55
C ASP A 7 17.38 -1.66 -0.79
N LYS A 8 17.05 -2.40 -1.85
CA LYS A 8 15.70 -2.67 -2.33
C LYS A 8 15.19 -4.04 -1.86
N ILE A 9 15.01 -4.20 -0.55
CA ILE A 9 14.33 -5.37 0.07
C ILE A 9 12.80 -5.30 -0.07
N PRO A 10 12.08 -6.44 -0.21
CA PRO A 10 12.58 -7.79 -0.42
C PRO A 10 13.08 -7.99 -1.86
N TYR A 11 14.02 -8.92 -2.05
CA TYR A 11 14.48 -9.37 -3.37
C TYR A 11 14.29 -10.88 -3.49
N VAL A 12 14.05 -11.35 -4.71
CA VAL A 12 13.76 -12.76 -5.00
C VAL A 12 15.02 -13.40 -5.57
N LEU A 13 15.40 -14.56 -5.03
CA LEU A 13 16.48 -15.38 -5.57
C LEU A 13 16.00 -16.12 -6.82
N GLU A 14 16.92 -16.38 -7.75
CA GLU A 14 16.65 -17.09 -8.99
C GLU A 14 15.93 -18.43 -8.72
N GLY A 15 14.89 -18.71 -9.51
CA GLY A 15 14.07 -19.93 -9.39
C GLY A 15 12.81 -19.81 -8.50
N SER A 16 12.71 -18.79 -7.64
CA SER A 16 11.50 -18.59 -6.82
C SER A 16 10.43 -17.80 -7.57
N LYS A 17 9.23 -18.36 -7.72
CA LYS A 17 8.07 -17.70 -8.35
C LYS A 17 6.96 -17.51 -7.32
N ILE A 18 6.74 -16.26 -6.90
CA ILE A 18 5.63 -15.88 -6.02
C ILE A 18 4.46 -15.46 -6.89
N TYR A 19 3.27 -15.99 -6.66
CA TYR A 19 2.07 -15.59 -7.39
C TYR A 19 1.11 -14.84 -6.47
N LEU A 20 0.57 -13.73 -6.95
CA LEU A 20 -0.49 -12.97 -6.31
C LEU A 20 -1.81 -13.27 -7.02
N ARG A 21 -2.84 -13.51 -6.22
CA ARG A 21 -4.22 -13.62 -6.69
C ARG A 21 -4.94 -12.31 -6.38
N GLN A 22 -5.52 -11.71 -7.41
CA GLN A 22 -6.38 -10.55 -7.31
C GLN A 22 -7.70 -10.90 -8.02
N GLU A 23 -8.78 -10.99 -7.25
CA GLU A 23 -10.09 -11.47 -7.70
C GLU A 23 -10.05 -12.87 -8.36
N ALA A 24 -10.39 -12.94 -9.65
CA ALA A 24 -10.40 -14.16 -10.46
C ALA A 24 -9.06 -14.43 -11.16
N GLU A 25 -8.04 -13.61 -10.92
CA GLU A 25 -6.77 -13.66 -11.65
C GLU A 25 -5.58 -13.99 -10.75
N THR A 26 -4.78 -14.99 -11.15
CA THR A 26 -3.48 -15.31 -10.54
C THR A 26 -2.35 -14.89 -11.48
N SER A 27 -1.36 -14.16 -10.96
CA SER A 27 -0.21 -13.68 -11.73
C SER A 27 1.08 -13.72 -10.90
N LEU A 28 2.24 -13.80 -11.56
CA LEU A 28 3.52 -13.75 -10.85
C LEU A 28 3.68 -12.34 -10.21
N ALA A 29 4.30 -12.24 -9.05
CA ALA A 29 4.41 -11.01 -8.29
C ALA A 29 5.63 -10.19 -8.72
N MET A 30 5.49 -8.87 -8.81
CA MET A 30 6.60 -7.92 -8.85
C MET A 30 7.04 -7.56 -7.42
N ARG A 31 8.28 -7.09 -7.27
CA ARG A 31 8.85 -6.69 -5.97
C ARG A 31 7.92 -5.75 -5.21
N ASP A 32 7.47 -4.67 -5.85
CA ASP A 32 6.72 -3.63 -5.16
C ASP A 32 5.30 -4.09 -4.80
N GLU A 33 4.72 -5.04 -5.53
CA GLU A 33 3.45 -5.68 -5.15
C GLU A 33 3.62 -6.50 -3.86
N ILE A 34 4.74 -7.22 -3.73
CA ILE A 34 5.08 -7.95 -2.49
C ILE A 34 5.27 -6.95 -1.34
N VAL A 35 5.97 -5.83 -1.58
CA VAL A 35 6.16 -4.78 -0.58
C VAL A 35 4.83 -4.19 -0.14
N ALA A 36 3.94 -3.87 -1.09
CA ALA A 36 2.62 -3.31 -0.81
C ALA A 36 1.79 -4.27 0.04
N LEU A 37 1.79 -5.56 -0.30
CA LEU A 37 1.09 -6.59 0.46
C LEU A 37 1.63 -6.71 1.89
N ILE A 38 2.95 -6.74 2.07
CA ILE A 38 3.57 -6.81 3.40
C ILE A 38 3.18 -5.58 4.24
N LYS A 39 3.27 -4.37 3.66
CA LYS A 39 2.89 -3.13 4.35
C LYS A 39 1.43 -3.16 4.79
N ARG A 40 0.52 -3.62 3.93
CA ARG A 40 -0.90 -3.78 4.28
C ARG A 40 -1.07 -4.73 5.46
N THR A 41 -0.40 -5.89 5.46
CA THR A 41 -0.47 -6.85 6.56
C THR A 41 0.03 -6.25 7.87
N LEU A 42 1.12 -5.47 7.84
CA LEU A 42 1.65 -4.81 9.04
C LEU A 42 0.69 -3.74 9.59
N ILE A 43 0.00 -3.02 8.71
CA ILE A 43 -1.00 -1.99 9.10
C ILE A 43 -2.30 -2.63 9.59
N SER A 44 -2.68 -3.79 9.04
CA SER A 44 -3.95 -4.46 9.35
C SER A 44 -3.87 -5.44 10.52
N GLN A 45 -2.71 -5.61 11.16
CA GLN A 45 -2.63 -6.34 12.44
C GLN A 45 -3.06 -5.40 13.56
N PRO A 46 -4.23 -5.60 14.19
CA PRO A 46 -4.53 -4.93 15.44
C PRO A 46 -3.51 -5.41 16.49
N GLU A 47 -3.18 -4.53 17.43
CA GLU A 47 -2.35 -4.74 18.63
C GLU A 47 -2.82 -5.89 19.56
N GLU A 48 -3.56 -6.90 19.10
CA GLU A 48 -4.09 -7.97 19.96
C GLU A 48 -3.07 -9.04 20.37
N ARG A 49 -1.89 -9.11 19.72
CA ARG A 49 -0.83 -10.06 20.15
C ARG A 49 0.11 -9.51 21.22
N ARG A 50 -0.03 -8.25 21.64
CA ARG A 50 0.90 -7.65 22.61
C ARG A 50 0.43 -7.77 24.07
N LEU A 51 -0.81 -8.16 24.32
CA LEU A 51 -1.39 -8.21 25.66
C LEU A 51 -2.17 -9.51 25.94
N GLU A 52 -1.57 -10.68 25.74
CA GLU A 52 -1.98 -11.86 26.53
C GLU A 52 -0.91 -12.15 27.58
N PRO A 53 -1.12 -11.76 28.86
CA PRO A 53 -0.34 -12.32 29.94
C PRO A 53 -0.68 -13.81 30.02
N ARG A 54 0.31 -14.68 29.78
CA ARG A 54 0.21 -16.10 30.12
C ARG A 54 -0.36 -16.23 31.53
N PRO A 55 -1.46 -16.97 31.77
CA PRO A 55 -1.88 -17.24 33.14
C PRO A 55 -0.81 -18.14 33.77
N ALA A 56 -0.04 -17.56 34.69
CA ALA A 56 0.77 -18.32 35.62
C ALA A 56 -0.19 -19.02 36.58
N THR A 57 -0.46 -20.29 36.34
CA THR A 57 -1.13 -21.17 37.31
C THR A 57 -0.21 -21.32 38.52
N ARG A 58 -0.29 -20.39 39.48
CA ARG A 58 0.17 -20.60 40.85
C ARG A 58 -0.92 -21.36 41.60
N GLN A 59 -0.67 -22.63 41.91
CA GLN A 59 -1.43 -23.29 42.97
C GLN A 59 -0.92 -22.80 44.35
N PRO A 60 -1.80 -22.52 45.33
CA PRO A 60 -1.40 -22.12 46.67
C PRO A 60 -1.05 -23.33 47.56
N ALA A 61 -0.09 -23.08 48.45
CA ALA A 61 0.49 -24.02 49.40
C ALA A 61 -0.50 -24.50 50.50
N GLN A 62 -0.30 -25.73 50.98
CA GLN A 62 -0.79 -26.17 52.30
C GLN A 62 0.38 -26.45 53.25
N GLY A 63 0.40 -25.67 54.34
CA GLY A 63 0.73 -26.11 55.71
C GLY A 63 2.15 -26.58 56.02
N ARG A 64 2.95 -25.75 56.71
CA ARG A 64 3.05 -25.77 58.19
C ARG A 64 3.95 -24.62 58.67
N ALA A 65 3.46 -23.90 59.68
CA ALA A 65 4.12 -22.82 60.42
C ALA A 65 4.98 -23.39 61.58
N PRO A 66 5.48 -22.61 62.56
CA PRO A 66 6.34 -21.40 62.50
C PRO A 66 7.43 -21.38 63.61
N SER A 67 8.40 -20.45 63.54
CA SER A 67 8.96 -19.74 64.74
C SER A 67 9.91 -18.58 64.38
N VAL A 68 9.33 -17.38 64.16
CA VAL A 68 9.48 -16.09 64.90
C VAL A 68 10.75 -15.88 65.79
N PRO A 69 11.24 -14.65 66.12
CA PRO A 69 11.33 -13.33 65.42
C PRO A 69 12.72 -12.59 65.52
N SER A 70 12.93 -11.61 64.61
CA SER A 70 13.41 -10.19 64.76
C SER A 70 14.58 -9.78 65.70
N PRO A 71 15.14 -8.53 65.67
CA PRO A 71 15.43 -7.60 64.55
C PRO A 71 16.86 -6.97 64.62
N GLU A 72 17.28 -6.40 63.48
CA GLU A 72 17.86 -5.03 63.31
C GLU A 72 18.95 -4.50 64.27
N SER A 73 20.15 -4.21 63.75
CA SER A 73 20.67 -2.83 63.77
C SER A 73 22.07 -2.61 63.17
N ARG A 74 22.13 -1.51 62.40
CA ARG A 74 23.16 -0.45 62.39
C ARG A 74 24.39 -0.53 61.48
N LYS A 75 24.37 0.50 60.61
CA LYS A 75 25.44 1.46 60.25
C LYS A 75 26.27 1.19 58.98
N LYS A 76 26.02 2.06 57.99
CA LYS A 76 26.98 2.67 57.01
C LYS A 76 28.27 3.19 57.71
N PRO A 77 29.37 3.64 57.04
CA PRO A 77 29.53 4.01 55.61
C PRO A 77 30.91 3.66 54.94
N SER A 78 31.09 4.15 53.70
CA SER A 78 32.34 4.63 53.08
C SER A 78 33.28 3.59 52.43
N GLY A 79 33.91 3.79 51.27
CA GLY A 79 34.03 4.93 50.35
C GLY A 79 34.08 4.40 48.90
N GLY A 80 33.71 5.20 47.89
CA GLY A 80 34.64 6.05 47.12
C GLY A 80 34.98 5.30 45.81
N GLU A 81 35.03 5.83 44.60
CA GLU A 81 34.96 7.18 44.04
C GLU A 81 34.89 6.93 42.51
N ARG A 82 33.76 7.16 41.84
CA ARG A 82 33.44 8.29 40.96
C ARG A 82 34.48 8.65 39.88
N ALA A 83 34.15 8.34 38.62
CA ALA A 83 34.48 9.15 37.44
C ALA A 83 33.40 8.89 36.35
N LYS A 84 32.33 9.67 36.27
CA LYS A 84 32.09 10.93 35.52
C LYS A 84 31.87 10.76 33.99
N VAL A 85 30.57 10.75 33.68
CA VAL A 85 29.80 11.26 32.52
C VAL A 85 30.41 12.49 31.81
N PRO A 86 30.01 12.83 30.55
CA PRO A 86 28.72 13.51 30.36
C PRO A 86 27.91 13.13 29.12
N ALA A 87 26.59 13.15 29.33
CA ALA A 87 25.58 13.44 28.33
C ALA A 87 25.57 14.95 28.00
N GLY A 88 25.20 15.33 26.78
CA GLY A 88 24.84 16.72 26.49
C GLY A 88 24.65 17.05 25.01
N GLY A 89 23.40 17.30 24.62
CA GLY A 89 22.99 17.92 23.35
C GLY A 89 21.93 17.06 22.65
N GLY A 90 20.63 17.36 22.62
CA GLY A 90 19.93 18.62 22.84
C GLY A 90 19.37 19.19 21.53
N ARG A 91 18.25 18.61 21.04
CA ARG A 91 17.26 19.15 20.06
C ARG A 91 17.76 19.42 18.60
N PRO A 92 16.87 19.59 17.59
CA PRO A 92 15.40 19.63 17.64
C PRO A 92 14.68 18.68 16.66
N ASN A 93 13.37 18.52 16.93
CA ASN A 93 12.34 18.21 15.95
C ASN A 93 12.63 18.92 14.61
N THR A 94 12.81 18.14 13.54
CA THR A 94 12.54 18.63 12.19
C THR A 94 11.49 17.72 11.60
N ASN A 95 10.29 18.28 11.50
CA ASN A 95 9.24 17.84 10.58
C ASN A 95 9.85 17.79 9.17
N GLY A 96 10.49 16.68 8.84
CA GLY A 96 10.80 16.30 7.47
C GLY A 96 9.53 15.75 6.88
N ALA A 97 8.70 16.66 6.34
CA ALA A 97 7.50 16.37 5.58
C ALA A 97 7.70 15.11 4.74
N GLN A 98 7.02 14.03 5.14
CA GLN A 98 6.55 13.05 4.19
C GLN A 98 5.81 13.88 3.13
N PRO A 99 6.14 13.78 1.83
CA PRO A 99 5.21 14.24 0.84
C PRO A 99 4.01 13.30 1.01
N ASN A 100 3.01 13.81 1.73
CA ASN A 100 1.69 13.24 1.82
C ASN A 100 1.37 12.75 0.42
N GLY A 101 0.95 11.48 0.34
CA GLY A 101 0.41 10.97 -0.89
C GLY A 101 -0.60 11.99 -1.39
N ALA A 102 -0.57 12.28 -2.68
CA ALA A 102 -1.73 12.83 -3.35
C ALA A 102 -2.90 11.91 -3.00
N SER A 103 -3.63 12.32 -1.97
CA SER A 103 -4.78 11.63 -1.42
C SER A 103 -5.80 11.61 -2.54
N ALA A 104 -6.42 10.45 -2.75
CA ALA A 104 -7.57 10.36 -3.63
C ALA A 104 -8.82 11.07 -3.04
N ASP A 105 -8.65 11.81 -1.94
CA ASP A 105 -9.69 12.49 -1.18
C ASP A 105 -9.89 13.96 -1.59
N ASP A 106 -9.10 14.50 -2.53
CA ASP A 106 -9.28 15.84 -3.11
C ASP A 106 -9.97 15.81 -4.49
N MET A 107 -10.46 14.64 -4.90
CA MET A 107 -11.36 14.50 -6.05
C MET A 107 -12.80 14.61 -5.56
N PRO A 108 -13.67 15.42 -6.19
CA PRO A 108 -15.06 15.58 -5.77
C PRO A 108 -15.87 14.27 -5.81
N VAL A 109 -15.39 13.29 -6.60
CA VAL A 109 -15.96 11.93 -6.66
C VAL A 109 -14.86 10.91 -6.43
N ALA A 110 -15.11 9.95 -5.55
CA ALA A 110 -14.18 8.87 -5.27
C ALA A 110 -13.93 8.00 -6.53
N ALA A 111 -12.67 7.61 -6.73
CA ALA A 111 -12.26 6.72 -7.81
C ALA A 111 -13.03 5.37 -7.76
N PRO A 112 -13.18 4.67 -8.91
CA PRO A 112 -13.77 3.34 -8.92
C PRO A 112 -12.95 2.37 -8.05
N ARG A 113 -13.60 1.31 -7.54
CA ARG A 113 -12.97 0.34 -6.62
C ARG A 113 -12.19 -0.77 -7.32
N THR A 114 -12.26 -0.85 -8.65
CA THR A 114 -11.52 -1.83 -9.44
C THR A 114 -10.87 -1.14 -10.64
N GLY A 115 -9.94 -1.84 -11.29
CA GLY A 115 -9.17 -1.29 -12.39
C GLY A 115 -7.84 -0.68 -11.93
N VAL A 116 -7.19 0.04 -12.83
CA VAL A 116 -5.85 0.59 -12.61
C VAL A 116 -5.71 1.99 -13.19
N GLU A 117 -4.84 2.80 -12.59
CA GLU A 117 -4.52 4.15 -13.03
C GLU A 117 -3.01 4.27 -13.32
N ILE A 118 -2.65 4.98 -14.39
CA ILE A 118 -1.27 5.40 -14.62
C ILE A 118 -1.10 6.78 -13.98
N VAL A 119 -0.42 6.82 -12.84
CA VAL A 119 -0.26 8.05 -12.04
C VAL A 119 0.82 8.96 -12.62
N GLU A 120 1.87 8.36 -13.17
CA GLU A 120 3.04 9.06 -13.65
C GLU A 120 3.69 8.29 -14.80
N THR A 121 4.35 9.00 -15.71
CA THR A 121 5.21 8.44 -16.75
C THR A 121 6.47 9.27 -16.83
N VAL A 122 7.62 8.62 -16.69
CA VAL A 122 8.94 9.25 -16.74
C VAL A 122 9.77 8.56 -17.81
N GLU A 123 10.30 9.33 -18.74
CA GLU A 123 11.24 8.81 -19.74
C GLU A 123 12.66 8.81 -19.18
N ARG A 124 13.37 7.69 -19.30
CA ARG A 124 14.79 7.59 -18.95
C ARG A 124 15.51 6.79 -20.02
N LYS A 125 16.52 7.39 -20.64
CA LYS A 125 17.34 6.76 -21.68
C LYS A 125 16.49 6.17 -22.83
N GLY A 126 15.43 6.86 -23.24
CA GLY A 126 14.53 6.41 -24.32
C GLY A 126 13.55 5.30 -23.92
N VAL A 127 13.49 4.91 -22.65
CA VAL A 127 12.52 3.94 -22.13
C VAL A 127 11.54 4.66 -21.21
N LEU A 128 10.24 4.45 -21.45
CA LEU A 128 9.17 4.97 -20.61
C LEU A 128 8.99 4.06 -19.38
N TYR A 129 9.09 4.69 -18.21
CA TYR A 129 8.81 4.07 -16.93
C TYR A 129 7.52 4.67 -16.37
N HIS A 130 6.55 3.81 -16.10
CA HIS A 130 5.25 4.18 -15.58
C HIS A 130 5.15 3.86 -14.09
N THR A 131 4.39 4.68 -13.38
CA THR A 131 3.92 4.39 -12.02
C THR A 131 2.47 3.96 -12.12
N MET A 132 2.20 2.71 -11.79
CA MET A 132 0.87 2.10 -11.81
C MET A 132 0.25 2.17 -10.42
N ARG A 133 -1.04 2.48 -10.34
CA ARG A 133 -1.86 2.37 -9.13
C ARG A 133 -2.96 1.36 -9.35
N ASP A 134 -3.01 0.33 -8.52
CA ASP A 134 -4.14 -0.59 -8.44
C ASP A 134 -5.24 0.03 -7.59
N LEU A 135 -6.47 0.09 -8.09
CA LEU A 135 -7.59 0.75 -7.41
C LEU A 135 -8.27 -0.16 -6.37
N ARG A 136 -7.99 -1.46 -6.39
CA ARG A 136 -8.59 -2.44 -5.47
C ARG A 136 -8.05 -2.32 -4.05
N ASP A 137 -6.76 -2.06 -3.94
CA ASP A 137 -6.07 -1.91 -2.66
C ASP A 137 -5.32 -0.57 -2.54
N GLY A 138 -5.31 0.25 -3.59
CA GLY A 138 -4.59 1.52 -3.63
C GLY A 138 -3.08 1.36 -3.80
N GLY A 139 -2.58 0.14 -4.04
CA GLY A 139 -1.16 -0.18 -4.18
C GLY A 139 -0.53 0.55 -5.36
N LYS A 140 0.64 1.16 -5.13
CA LYS A 140 1.41 1.86 -6.16
C LYS A 140 2.69 1.09 -6.48
N VAL A 141 2.92 0.83 -7.76
CA VAL A 141 4.12 0.13 -8.26
C VAL A 141 4.84 1.00 -9.26
N GLN A 142 6.14 1.19 -9.05
CA GLN A 142 6.97 2.09 -9.84
C GLN A 142 7.89 1.32 -10.79
N ASN A 143 8.51 2.06 -11.72
CA ASN A 143 9.47 1.53 -12.69
C ASN A 143 8.88 0.44 -13.59
N VAL A 144 7.59 0.54 -13.91
CA VAL A 144 6.92 -0.41 -14.79
C VAL A 144 7.12 0.03 -16.24
N THR A 145 7.72 -0.83 -17.05
CA THR A 145 7.82 -0.65 -18.51
C THR A 145 6.75 -1.48 -19.21
N ARG A 146 6.49 -1.22 -20.49
CA ARG A 146 5.61 -2.06 -21.30
C ARG A 146 5.98 -3.55 -21.31
N ASN A 147 7.27 -3.87 -21.25
CA ASN A 147 7.75 -5.24 -21.23
C ASN A 147 7.58 -5.91 -19.86
N SER A 148 7.76 -5.16 -18.76
CA SER A 148 7.55 -5.70 -17.40
C SER A 148 6.07 -5.76 -17.01
N ALA A 149 5.25 -4.88 -17.59
CA ALA A 149 3.82 -4.78 -17.33
C ALA A 149 3.06 -6.04 -17.76
N ARG A 150 2.03 -6.38 -16.99
CA ARG A 150 1.25 -7.61 -17.18
C ARG A 150 -0.22 -7.27 -17.37
N ARG A 151 -0.89 -8.08 -18.20
CA ARG A 151 -2.35 -8.08 -18.39
C ARG A 151 -2.92 -6.65 -18.49
N LEU A 152 -3.70 -6.23 -17.50
CA LEU A 152 -4.37 -4.93 -17.48
C LEU A 152 -3.37 -3.75 -17.46
N TRP A 153 -2.24 -3.87 -16.77
CA TRP A 153 -1.22 -2.80 -16.79
C TRP A 153 -0.57 -2.67 -18.16
N ARG A 154 -0.31 -3.80 -18.82
CA ARG A 154 0.23 -3.79 -20.19
C ARG A 154 -0.76 -3.17 -21.17
N TYR A 155 -2.06 -3.46 -20.98
CA TYR A 155 -3.14 -2.82 -21.73
C TYR A 155 -3.15 -1.30 -21.52
N ALA A 156 -3.21 -0.84 -20.26
CA ALA A 156 -3.20 0.58 -19.92
C ALA A 156 -1.99 1.31 -20.50
N ILE A 157 -0.78 0.76 -20.34
CA ILE A 157 0.45 1.33 -20.88
C ILE A 157 0.40 1.38 -22.41
N ALA A 158 -0.06 0.31 -23.06
CA ALA A 158 -0.17 0.29 -24.52
C ALA A 158 -1.15 1.35 -25.05
N LEU A 159 -2.26 1.60 -24.34
CA LEU A 159 -3.20 2.66 -24.70
C LEU A 159 -2.60 4.05 -24.48
N LYS A 160 -1.86 4.24 -23.38
CA LYS A 160 -1.18 5.50 -23.06
C LYS A 160 -0.08 5.83 -24.07
N GLU A 161 0.79 4.88 -24.38
CA GLU A 161 1.87 5.04 -25.35
C GLU A 161 1.34 5.31 -26.77
N LYS A 162 0.23 4.67 -27.15
CA LYS A 162 -0.44 4.94 -28.43
C LYS A 162 -1.13 6.31 -28.49
N SER A 163 -1.22 7.03 -27.37
CA SER A 163 -1.95 8.29 -27.25
C SER A 163 -3.38 8.19 -27.80
N THR A 164 -4.04 7.05 -27.55
CA THR A 164 -5.40 6.79 -28.07
C THR A 164 -6.45 7.65 -27.37
N PHE A 165 -6.13 8.16 -26.19
CA PHE A 165 -7.03 9.00 -25.42
C PHE A 165 -7.30 10.30 -26.17
N GLN A 166 -8.56 10.49 -26.55
CA GLN A 166 -9.07 11.68 -27.21
C GLN A 166 -10.34 12.08 -26.47
N ASP A 167 -10.36 13.31 -25.98
CA ASP A 167 -11.44 13.84 -25.16
C ASP A 167 -12.80 13.76 -25.89
N ASP A 168 -12.78 13.96 -27.21
CA ASP A 168 -13.98 13.93 -28.07
C ASP A 168 -14.65 12.55 -28.16
N LYS A 169 -13.92 11.48 -27.83
CA LYS A 169 -14.44 10.10 -27.83
C LYS A 169 -15.01 9.69 -26.48
N VAL A 170 -14.94 10.55 -25.49
CA VAL A 170 -15.43 10.29 -24.14
C VAL A 170 -16.86 10.79 -24.02
N THR A 171 -17.75 9.92 -23.55
CA THR A 171 -19.11 10.31 -23.18
C THR A 171 -19.08 10.90 -21.77
N TRP A 172 -19.10 12.23 -21.68
CA TRP A 172 -19.02 12.96 -20.42
C TRP A 172 -20.41 13.15 -19.78
N ILE A 173 -20.45 12.97 -18.45
CA ILE A 173 -21.56 13.34 -17.55
C ILE A 173 -20.93 14.15 -16.42
N GLY A 174 -21.00 15.49 -16.53
CA GLY A 174 -20.28 16.39 -15.64
C GLY A 174 -18.76 16.19 -15.76
N ASP A 175 -18.10 15.96 -14.62
CA ASP A 175 -16.65 15.74 -14.55
C ASP A 175 -16.23 14.27 -14.76
N LEU A 176 -17.19 13.38 -14.99
CA LEU A 176 -16.94 11.95 -15.17
C LEU A 176 -17.24 11.54 -16.61
N GLY A 177 -16.48 10.61 -17.15
CA GLY A 177 -16.61 10.20 -18.54
C GLY A 177 -16.43 8.70 -18.74
N LEU A 178 -17.20 8.15 -19.68
CA LEU A 178 -17.00 6.82 -20.22
C LEU A 178 -16.20 6.93 -21.51
N TRP A 179 -14.98 6.41 -21.53
CA TRP A 179 -14.14 6.44 -22.71
C TRP A 179 -14.28 5.19 -23.57
N HIS A 180 -14.28 4.01 -22.95
CA HIS A 180 -14.40 2.76 -23.67
C HIS A 180 -15.20 1.73 -22.86
N ARG A 181 -16.03 0.94 -23.54
CA ARG A 181 -16.71 -0.23 -22.97
C ARG A 181 -16.38 -1.45 -23.81
N TYR A 182 -15.92 -2.53 -23.18
CA TYR A 182 -15.55 -3.75 -23.90
C TYR A 182 -15.86 -5.01 -23.08
N LEU A 183 -16.13 -6.12 -23.77
CA LEU A 183 -16.38 -7.41 -23.14
C LEU A 183 -15.10 -8.26 -23.12
N ARG A 184 -14.73 -8.79 -21.96
CA ARG A 184 -13.56 -9.66 -21.81
C ARG A 184 -13.85 -10.78 -20.81
N ALA A 185 -13.60 -12.03 -21.22
CA ALA A 185 -13.85 -13.22 -20.41
C ALA A 185 -15.29 -13.26 -19.83
N GLY A 186 -16.28 -12.84 -20.63
CA GLY A 186 -17.69 -12.82 -20.23
C GLY A 186 -18.07 -11.70 -19.24
N ARG A 187 -17.15 -10.78 -18.91
CA ARG A 187 -17.42 -9.63 -18.04
C ARG A 187 -17.23 -8.31 -18.78
N THR A 188 -18.13 -7.37 -18.54
CA THR A 188 -18.01 -6.02 -19.08
C THR A 188 -16.92 -5.26 -18.33
N HIS A 189 -16.04 -4.61 -19.08
CA HIS A 189 -15.02 -3.73 -18.56
C HIS A 189 -15.20 -2.33 -19.16
N TYR A 190 -14.85 -1.33 -18.37
CA TYR A 190 -15.01 0.08 -18.69
C TYR A 190 -13.68 0.79 -18.50
N ASP A 191 -13.30 1.61 -19.48
CA ASP A 191 -12.28 2.62 -19.30
C ASP A 191 -12.99 3.94 -18.99
N LEU A 192 -12.75 4.43 -17.80
CA LEU A 192 -13.41 5.60 -17.23
C LEU A 192 -12.43 6.76 -17.12
N VAL A 193 -12.97 7.96 -17.09
CA VAL A 193 -12.19 9.21 -17.07
C VAL A 193 -12.81 10.13 -16.04
N GLN A 194 -11.97 10.83 -15.30
CA GLN A 194 -12.39 11.85 -14.34
C GLN A 194 -11.57 13.11 -14.56
N ARG A 195 -12.26 14.25 -14.63
CA ARG A 195 -11.67 15.58 -14.55
C ARG A 195 -11.59 15.99 -13.08
N GLY A 196 -10.39 16.27 -12.62
CA GLY A 196 -10.16 16.88 -11.32
C GLY A 196 -10.43 18.39 -11.37
N PRO A 197 -10.63 19.01 -10.20
CA PRO A 197 -10.87 20.45 -10.08
C PRO A 197 -9.71 21.30 -10.64
N ASP A 198 -8.48 20.76 -10.58
CA ASP A 198 -7.27 21.39 -11.12
C ASP A 198 -7.11 21.22 -12.65
N GLY A 199 -8.12 20.67 -13.34
CA GLY A 199 -8.05 20.32 -14.76
C GLY A 199 -7.23 19.07 -15.06
N LYS A 200 -6.74 18.37 -14.02
CA LYS A 200 -6.02 17.10 -14.17
C LYS A 200 -6.98 15.99 -14.60
N ILE A 201 -6.63 15.29 -15.68
CA ILE A 201 -7.41 14.13 -16.16
C ILE A 201 -6.83 12.85 -15.57
N SER A 202 -7.65 12.11 -14.82
CA SER A 202 -7.37 10.74 -14.37
C SER A 202 -8.10 9.75 -15.27
N ILE A 203 -7.39 8.70 -15.70
CA ILE A 203 -7.94 7.62 -16.53
C ILE A 203 -7.85 6.32 -15.75
N TYR A 204 -8.99 5.64 -15.63
CA TYR A 204 -9.13 4.36 -14.93
C TYR A 204 -9.38 3.27 -15.97
N TYR A 205 -8.44 2.34 -16.10
CA TYR A 205 -8.46 1.30 -17.12
C TYR A 205 -9.05 0.00 -16.60
N GLY A 206 -9.90 -0.63 -17.40
CA GLY A 206 -10.45 -1.96 -17.17
C GLY A 206 -11.23 -2.11 -15.85
N VAL A 207 -11.98 -1.08 -15.49
CA VAL A 207 -12.91 -1.09 -14.35
C VAL A 207 -14.01 -2.11 -14.62
N THR A 208 -14.26 -2.99 -13.67
CA THR A 208 -15.35 -3.98 -13.73
C THR A 208 -16.61 -3.43 -13.07
N GLU A 209 -17.75 -4.08 -13.30
CA GLU A 209 -19.05 -3.71 -12.69
C GLU A 209 -18.97 -3.65 -11.16
N ASP A 210 -18.24 -4.59 -10.52
CA ASP A 210 -17.98 -4.59 -9.08
C ASP A 210 -17.29 -3.31 -8.56
N GLY A 211 -16.57 -2.61 -9.44
CA GLY A 211 -15.86 -1.38 -9.13
C GLY A 211 -16.66 -0.10 -9.34
N ILE A 212 -17.82 -0.20 -9.98
CA ILE A 212 -18.70 0.94 -10.29
C ILE A 212 -19.56 1.24 -9.06
N HIS A 213 -19.48 2.48 -8.56
CA HIS A 213 -20.27 2.93 -7.41
C HIS A 213 -20.60 4.41 -7.52
N GLY A 214 -21.64 4.83 -6.80
CA GLY A 214 -22.04 6.25 -6.74
C GLY A 214 -22.27 6.86 -8.12
N PRO A 215 -21.77 8.08 -8.39
CA PRO A 215 -21.97 8.78 -9.67
C PRO A 215 -21.43 8.04 -10.91
N TRP A 216 -20.56 7.05 -10.73
CA TRP A 216 -20.05 6.23 -11.84
C TRP A 216 -21.15 5.37 -12.48
N ARG A 217 -22.24 5.06 -11.75
CA ARG A 217 -23.38 4.30 -12.29
C ARG A 217 -24.06 5.03 -13.45
N ALA A 218 -24.27 6.34 -13.31
CA ALA A 218 -24.83 7.19 -14.37
C ALA A 218 -23.98 7.12 -15.64
N VAL A 219 -22.66 7.21 -15.46
CA VAL A 219 -21.67 7.26 -16.55
C VAL A 219 -21.67 5.99 -17.39
N VAL A 220 -21.88 4.83 -16.75
CA VAL A 220 -21.94 3.55 -17.46
C VAL A 220 -23.36 3.15 -17.90
N GLY A 221 -24.39 3.95 -17.56
CA GLY A 221 -25.78 3.67 -17.88
C GLY A 221 -26.42 2.61 -16.97
N MET A 222 -26.04 2.56 -15.69
CA MET A 222 -26.55 1.65 -14.65
C MET A 222 -27.45 2.35 -13.60
N ASP A 223 -27.86 3.58 -13.87
CA ASP A 223 -28.95 4.20 -13.12
C ASP A 223 -30.28 3.77 -13.75
N GLU A 224 -31.04 2.99 -12.99
CA GLU A 224 -32.50 2.82 -13.12
C GLU A 224 -33.16 3.62 -11.99
#